data_AF-A0AA95HG22-F1
#
_entry.id   AF-A0AA95HG22-F1
#
_cell.length_a   1.000
_cell.length_b   1.000
_cell.length_c   1.000
_cell.angle_alpha   90.00
_cell.angle_beta   90.00
_cell.angle_gamma   90.00
#
_symmetry.space_group_name_H-M   'P 1'
#
loop_
_entity.id
_entity.type
_entity.pdbx_description
1 polymer ?
#
loop_
_entity_poly.entity_id
_entity_poly.type
_entity_poly.pdbx_seq_one_letter_code
_entity_poly.pdbx_strand_id
1 'polypeptide(L)'
;MPDDSKRYFAAYLGGQGRHASGLLALLKAFFHVPSQIEEFAGEWLAIPAESQSCLGRPLGTQLGVDTVLGQYSWQRQYKFRIRLGPMNLAEYEGLLPGKPNLQLLGAIVRNYLGDELNWEVGLVLHKEQIPAARLGQYGQLGLTSWFAPAIPVSDADDLAVGRTRLLV
;
A
#
# COMPACT_ATOMS: atom_id res chain seq x y z
N MET A 1 -11.24 -14.39 0.26
CA MET A 1 -11.83 -14.26 -1.09
C MET A 1 -12.90 -15.34 -1.25
N PRO A 2 -14.12 -15.00 -1.73
CA PRO A 2 -15.18 -15.98 -1.98
C PRO A 2 -14.78 -17.05 -2.99
N ASP A 3 -15.33 -18.25 -2.89
CA ASP A 3 -14.92 -19.40 -3.72
C ASP A 3 -15.36 -19.28 -5.18
N ASP A 4 -16.51 -18.67 -5.45
CA ASP A 4 -16.96 -18.44 -6.83
C ASP A 4 -16.04 -17.47 -7.59
N SER A 5 -15.49 -16.47 -6.88
CA SER A 5 -14.47 -15.58 -7.45
C SER A 5 -13.20 -16.34 -7.82
N LYS A 6 -12.81 -17.37 -7.04
CA LYS A 6 -11.63 -18.19 -7.36
C LYS A 6 -11.82 -18.96 -8.67
N ARG A 7 -13.05 -19.42 -8.94
CA ARG A 7 -13.38 -20.12 -10.19
C ARG A 7 -13.32 -19.18 -11.39
N TYR A 8 -13.87 -17.98 -11.28
CA TYR A 8 -13.83 -16.99 -12.36
C TYR A 8 -12.40 -16.59 -12.74
N PHE A 9 -11.50 -16.47 -11.76
CA PHE A 9 -10.09 -16.11 -11.97
C PHE A 9 -9.13 -17.32 -12.03
N ALA A 10 -9.65 -18.53 -12.25
CA ALA A 10 -8.83 -19.76 -12.25
C ALA A 10 -7.67 -19.72 -13.25
N ALA A 11 -7.84 -19.08 -14.41
CA ALA A 11 -6.77 -18.92 -15.40
C ALA A 11 -5.59 -18.07 -14.90
N TYR A 12 -5.87 -17.01 -14.13
CA TYR A 12 -4.84 -16.17 -13.52
C TYR A 12 -4.24 -16.82 -12.27
N LEU A 13 -5.03 -17.59 -11.52
CA LEU A 13 -4.59 -18.25 -10.28
C LEU A 13 -3.84 -19.56 -10.52
N GLY A 14 -4.09 -20.24 -11.64
CA GLY A 14 -3.48 -21.54 -11.98
C GLY A 14 -2.17 -21.43 -12.76
N GLY A 15 -1.78 -20.24 -13.22
CA GLY A 15 -0.49 -20.01 -13.87
C GLY A 15 0.67 -20.04 -12.87
N GLN A 16 1.84 -20.52 -13.31
CA GLN A 16 3.05 -20.53 -12.46
C GLN A 16 3.62 -19.12 -12.19
N GLY A 17 3.28 -18.12 -13.02
CA GLY A 17 3.68 -16.73 -12.86
C GLY A 17 2.54 -15.86 -12.35
N ARG A 18 2.76 -15.17 -11.22
CA ARG A 18 1.81 -14.17 -10.69
C ARG A 18 2.15 -12.79 -11.24
N HIS A 19 1.49 -12.42 -12.34
CA HIS A 19 1.75 -11.15 -13.03
C HIS A 19 0.94 -9.99 -12.43
N ALA A 20 1.50 -8.78 -12.50
CA ALA A 20 0.85 -7.53 -12.09
C ALA A 20 -0.54 -7.35 -12.76
N SER A 21 -0.65 -7.68 -14.05
CA SER A 21 -1.89 -7.57 -14.81
C SER A 21 -3.03 -8.43 -14.25
N GLY A 22 -2.74 -9.61 -13.70
CA GLY A 22 -3.74 -10.47 -13.08
C GLY A 22 -4.26 -9.91 -11.76
N LEU A 23 -3.38 -9.31 -10.95
CA LEU A 23 -3.80 -8.62 -9.73
C LEU A 23 -4.68 -7.40 -10.08
N LEU A 24 -4.29 -6.62 -11.09
CA LEU A 24 -5.08 -5.49 -11.56
C LEU A 24 -6.47 -5.92 -12.07
N ALA A 25 -6.56 -7.04 -12.79
CA ALA A 25 -7.83 -7.61 -13.23
C ALA A 25 -8.74 -7.98 -12.04
N LEU A 26 -8.17 -8.61 -11.01
CA LEU A 26 -8.89 -8.92 -9.77
C LEU A 26 -9.39 -7.64 -9.09
N LEU A 27 -8.50 -6.68 -8.84
CA LEU A 27 -8.85 -5.44 -8.15
C LEU A 27 -9.93 -4.65 -8.90
N LYS A 28 -9.82 -4.56 -10.22
CA LYS A 28 -10.82 -3.89 -11.07
C LYS A 28 -12.19 -4.57 -10.99
N ALA A 29 -12.23 -5.90 -10.91
CA ALA A 29 -13.49 -6.63 -10.83
C ALA A 29 -14.19 -6.52 -9.47
N PHE A 30 -13.43 -6.38 -8.38
CA PHE A 30 -14.00 -6.25 -7.03
C PHE A 30 -14.37 -4.82 -6.65
N PHE A 31 -13.54 -3.84 -7.03
CA PHE A 31 -13.70 -2.46 -6.58
C PHE A 31 -14.28 -1.53 -7.64
N HIS A 32 -14.33 -1.96 -8.91
CA HIS A 32 -14.87 -1.17 -10.03
C HIS A 32 -14.21 0.21 -10.26
N VAL A 33 -13.05 0.45 -9.66
CA VAL A 33 -12.26 1.68 -9.79
C VAL A 33 -10.98 1.43 -10.60
N PRO A 34 -10.38 2.47 -11.20
CA PRO A 34 -9.09 2.35 -11.85
C PRO A 34 -8.04 1.84 -10.85
N SER A 35 -7.15 0.97 -11.29
CA SER A 35 -6.06 0.44 -10.48
C SER A 35 -4.76 0.40 -11.26
N GLN A 36 -3.66 0.67 -10.58
CA GLN A 36 -2.31 0.64 -11.13
C GLN A 36 -1.35 0.03 -10.10
N ILE A 37 -0.27 -0.60 -10.58
CA ILE A 37 0.80 -1.11 -9.73
C ILE A 37 2.05 -0.27 -10.00
N GLU A 38 2.57 0.35 -8.94
CA GLU A 38 3.89 0.93 -8.91
C GLU A 38 4.85 -0.13 -8.37
N GLU A 39 5.66 -0.69 -9.27
CA GLU A 39 6.71 -1.65 -8.91
C GLU A 39 7.89 -0.96 -8.23
N PHE A 40 8.61 -1.71 -7.41
CA PHE A 40 9.82 -1.26 -6.72
C PHE A 40 9.61 -0.02 -5.82
N ALA A 41 8.45 0.05 -5.16
CA ALA A 41 8.16 1.06 -4.17
C ALA A 41 9.15 0.93 -3.00
N GLY A 42 9.65 2.08 -2.52
CA GLY A 42 10.65 2.07 -1.46
C GLY A 42 10.07 1.93 -0.07
N GLU A 43 10.82 1.28 0.81
CA GLU A 43 10.59 1.27 2.25
C GLU A 43 11.89 1.39 3.03
N TRP A 44 11.80 2.03 4.19
CA TRP A 44 12.84 1.99 5.20
C TRP A 44 12.67 0.73 6.04
N LEU A 45 13.66 -0.15 6.01
CA LEU A 45 13.73 -1.32 6.88
C LEU A 45 14.65 -1.03 8.07
N ALA A 46 14.19 -1.38 9.27
CA ALA A 46 15.00 -1.30 10.47
C ALA A 46 16.12 -2.35 10.41
N ILE A 47 17.34 -1.93 10.72
CA ILE A 47 18.50 -2.82 10.84
C ILE A 47 18.51 -3.34 12.28
N PRO A 48 18.48 -4.66 12.52
CA PRO A 48 18.59 -5.23 13.85
C PRO A 48 19.82 -4.70 14.59
N ALA A 49 19.69 -4.39 15.89
CA ALA A 49 20.78 -3.79 16.68
C ALA A 49 22.06 -4.66 16.70
N GLU A 50 21.91 -5.97 16.55
CA GLU A 50 23.02 -6.92 16.41
C GLU A 50 23.77 -6.80 15.08
N SER A 51 23.09 -6.36 14.02
CA SER A 51 23.63 -6.14 12.67
C SER A 51 24.08 -4.70 12.43
N GLN A 52 23.95 -3.81 13.41
CA GLN A 52 24.42 -2.44 13.32
C GLN A 52 25.93 -2.36 13.54
N SER A 53 26.60 -1.63 12.65
CA SER A 53 28.04 -1.36 12.71
C SER A 53 28.39 -0.60 13.99
N CYS A 54 29.29 -1.14 14.81
CA CYS A 54 29.76 -0.52 16.04
C CYS A 54 31.28 -0.65 16.16
N LEU A 55 31.96 0.44 16.53
CA LEU A 55 33.40 0.42 16.81
C LEU A 55 33.69 -0.50 18.01
N GLY A 56 34.76 -1.30 17.91
CA GLY A 56 35.23 -2.16 19.00
C GLY A 56 34.54 -3.53 19.13
N ARG A 57 33.65 -3.93 18.19
CA ARG A 57 33.12 -5.30 18.13
C ARG A 57 34.04 -6.24 17.32
N PRO A 58 34.20 -7.51 17.73
CA PRO A 58 35.08 -8.48 17.06
C PRO A 58 34.59 -8.89 15.67
N LEU A 59 33.29 -8.79 15.39
CA LEU A 59 32.67 -8.91 14.06
C LEU A 59 32.36 -7.49 13.55
N GLY A 60 33.40 -6.74 13.19
CA GLY A 60 33.25 -5.39 12.66
C GLY A 60 32.92 -5.39 11.16
N THR A 61 32.13 -4.41 10.72
CA THR A 61 31.94 -4.10 9.29
C THR A 61 33.13 -3.28 8.78
N GLN A 62 33.52 -3.47 7.52
CA GLN A 62 34.51 -2.65 6.83
C GLN A 62 33.86 -1.48 6.12
N LEU A 63 34.41 -0.29 6.36
CA LEU A 63 33.98 0.92 5.66
C LEU A 63 34.26 0.76 4.15
N GLY A 64 33.25 1.02 3.32
CA GLY A 64 33.33 0.89 1.86
C GLY A 64 33.13 -0.53 1.31
N VAL A 65 32.92 -1.53 2.18
CA VAL A 65 32.64 -2.92 1.77
C VAL A 65 31.22 -3.32 2.15
N ASP A 66 30.92 -3.40 3.44
CA ASP A 66 29.67 -3.94 3.99
C ASP A 66 29.06 -3.05 5.09
N THR A 67 29.63 -1.87 5.33
CA THR A 67 29.13 -0.93 6.33
C THR A 67 27.91 -0.17 5.81
N VAL A 68 26.79 -0.30 6.52
CA VAL A 68 25.60 0.55 6.35
C VAL A 68 25.59 1.65 7.40
N LEU A 69 25.26 2.88 7.00
CA LEU A 69 25.15 4.01 7.91
C LEU A 69 23.78 4.05 8.58
N GLY A 70 23.77 4.15 9.91
CA GLY A 70 22.57 4.38 10.70
C GLY A 70 21.79 3.10 11.04
N GLN A 71 20.55 3.28 11.50
CA GLN A 71 19.69 2.22 12.02
C GLN A 71 18.61 1.74 11.02
N TYR A 72 18.55 2.34 9.83
CA TYR A 72 17.59 2.02 8.77
C TYR A 72 18.29 1.89 7.42
N SER A 73 17.83 0.95 6.59
CA SER A 73 18.26 0.74 5.22
C SER A 73 17.10 0.98 4.25
N TRP A 74 17.35 1.69 3.16
CA TRP A 74 16.35 1.91 2.11
C TRP A 74 16.34 0.72 1.15
N GLN A 75 15.19 0.07 1.02
CA GLN A 75 15.00 -1.10 0.15
C GLN A 75 13.87 -0.83 -0.85
N ARG A 76 14.03 -1.34 -2.08
CA ARG A 76 13.01 -1.23 -3.14
C ARG A 76 12.61 -2.57 -3.75
N GLN A 77 13.34 -3.64 -3.46
CA GLN A 77 13.16 -4.92 -4.17
C GLN A 77 11.92 -5.70 -3.74
N TYR A 78 11.45 -5.50 -2.51
CA TYR A 78 10.44 -6.36 -1.88
C TYR A 78 9.08 -5.71 -1.72
N LYS A 79 8.91 -4.47 -2.19
CA LYS A 79 7.68 -3.71 -2.00
C LYS A 79 7.14 -3.15 -3.31
N PHE A 80 5.83 -3.24 -3.47
CA PHE A 80 5.10 -2.55 -4.53
C PHE A 80 3.95 -1.74 -3.93
N ARG A 81 3.45 -0.75 -4.68
CA ARG A 81 2.29 0.04 -4.28
C ARG A 81 1.14 -0.18 -5.26
N ILE A 82 -0.04 -0.40 -4.71
CA ILE A 82 -1.29 -0.45 -5.45
C ILE A 82 -1.88 0.96 -5.42
N ARG A 83 -1.89 1.67 -6.55
CA ARG A 83 -2.70 2.88 -6.69
C ARG A 83 -4.13 2.48 -7.03
N LEU A 84 -5.09 2.88 -6.21
CA LEU A 84 -6.50 2.59 -6.39
C LEU A 84 -7.26 3.92 -6.51
N GLY A 85 -8.01 4.10 -7.59
CA GLY A 85 -8.68 5.34 -7.95
C GLY A 85 -8.07 6.02 -9.19
N PRO A 86 -8.58 7.21 -9.58
CA PRO A 86 -9.46 8.08 -8.81
C PRO A 86 -10.84 7.48 -8.52
N MET A 87 -11.39 7.76 -7.33
CA MET A 87 -12.67 7.22 -6.85
C MET A 87 -13.50 8.31 -6.16
N ASN A 88 -14.77 8.02 -5.87
CA ASN A 88 -15.63 8.94 -5.12
C ASN A 88 -15.38 8.85 -3.60
N LEU A 89 -15.89 9.82 -2.84
CA LEU A 89 -15.66 9.93 -1.40
C LEU A 89 -16.21 8.72 -0.63
N ALA A 90 -17.36 8.17 -1.02
CA ALA A 90 -17.95 7.02 -0.35
C ALA A 90 -17.11 5.74 -0.55
N GLU A 91 -16.57 5.54 -1.77
CA GLU A 91 -15.64 4.47 -2.09
C GLU A 91 -14.35 4.61 -1.27
N TYR A 92 -13.80 5.83 -1.22
CA TYR A 92 -12.60 6.16 -0.46
C TYR A 92 -12.78 5.88 1.03
N GLU A 93 -13.85 6.39 1.64
CA GLU A 93 -14.18 6.16 3.04
C GLU A 93 -14.46 4.70 3.36
N GLY A 94 -14.98 3.94 2.40
CA GLY A 94 -15.17 2.50 2.50
C GLY A 94 -13.86 1.70 2.50
N LEU A 95 -12.77 2.30 2.00
CA LEU A 95 -11.43 1.71 1.91
C LEU A 95 -10.46 2.22 3.00
N LEU A 96 -10.94 3.04 3.94
CA LEU A 96 -10.13 3.50 5.07
C LEU A 96 -9.76 2.37 6.05
N PRO A 97 -8.71 2.54 6.88
CA PRO A 97 -8.37 1.61 7.96
C PRO A 97 -9.58 1.23 8.82
N GLY A 98 -9.70 -0.07 9.13
CA GLY A 98 -10.83 -0.63 9.88
C GLY A 98 -12.10 -0.91 9.07
N LYS A 99 -12.12 -0.60 7.76
CA LYS A 99 -13.31 -0.84 6.92
C LYS A 99 -13.26 -2.19 6.19
N PRO A 100 -14.42 -2.79 5.88
CA PRO A 100 -14.48 -4.11 5.24
C PRO A 100 -13.81 -4.18 3.86
N ASN A 101 -13.91 -3.12 3.04
CA ASN A 101 -13.35 -3.15 1.68
C ASN A 101 -11.82 -3.22 1.71
N LEU A 102 -11.18 -2.59 2.70
CA LEU A 102 -9.75 -2.66 2.86
C LEU A 102 -9.28 -4.06 3.31
N GLN A 103 -10.04 -4.72 4.18
CA GLN A 103 -9.78 -6.11 4.56
C GLN A 103 -9.95 -7.06 3.38
N LEU A 104 -10.99 -6.85 2.57
CA LEU A 104 -11.22 -7.60 1.33
C LEU A 104 -10.05 -7.41 0.35
N LEU A 105 -9.57 -6.18 0.18
CA LEU A 105 -8.40 -5.88 -0.66
C LEU A 105 -7.19 -6.67 -0.18
N GLY A 106 -6.90 -6.64 1.12
CA GLY A 106 -5.79 -7.41 1.69
C GLY A 106 -5.94 -8.93 1.51
N ALA A 107 -7.16 -9.45 1.59
CA ALA A 107 -7.44 -10.86 1.35
C ALA A 107 -7.27 -11.24 -0.13
N ILE A 108 -7.62 -10.38 -1.09
CA ILE A 108 -7.41 -10.59 -2.52
C ILE A 108 -5.91 -10.62 -2.83
N VAL A 109 -5.17 -9.61 -2.35
CA VAL A 109 -3.72 -9.51 -2.58
C VAL A 109 -3.00 -10.72 -1.99
N ARG A 110 -3.31 -11.09 -0.74
CA ARG A 110 -2.72 -12.28 -0.10
C ARG A 110 -3.07 -13.57 -0.83
N ASN A 111 -4.31 -13.73 -1.30
CA ASN A 111 -4.70 -14.93 -2.04
C ASN A 111 -4.00 -15.02 -3.40
N TYR A 112 -3.74 -13.88 -4.05
CA TYR A 112 -3.08 -13.84 -5.36
C TYR A 112 -1.55 -13.90 -5.27
N LEU A 113 -0.90 -13.19 -4.34
CA LEU A 113 0.56 -13.08 -4.21
C LEU A 113 1.18 -13.85 -3.04
N GLY A 114 0.37 -14.37 -2.11
CA GLY A 114 0.89 -14.94 -0.87
C GLY A 114 1.40 -13.86 0.07
N ASP A 115 2.43 -14.19 0.85
CA ASP A 115 2.99 -13.32 1.90
C ASP A 115 4.45 -12.88 1.62
N GLU A 116 4.99 -13.19 0.44
CA GLU A 116 6.40 -12.99 0.05
C GLU A 116 6.78 -11.53 -0.21
N LEU A 117 5.87 -10.75 -0.79
CA LEU A 117 6.09 -9.33 -1.11
C LEU A 117 5.34 -8.43 -0.13
N ASN A 118 6.00 -7.35 0.28
CA ASN A 118 5.36 -6.25 0.97
C ASN A 118 4.55 -5.41 -0.03
N TRP A 119 3.47 -4.84 0.46
CA TRP A 119 2.64 -3.96 -0.36
C TRP A 119 1.96 -2.89 0.47
N GLU A 120 1.59 -1.82 -0.21
CA GLU A 120 0.75 -0.77 0.32
C GLU A 120 -0.29 -0.36 -0.72
N VAL A 121 -1.42 0.17 -0.26
CA VAL A 121 -2.44 0.74 -1.13
C VAL A 121 -2.44 2.26 -1.00
N GLY A 122 -2.21 2.96 -2.10
CA GLY A 122 -2.43 4.39 -2.25
C GLY A 122 -3.86 4.63 -2.72
N LEU A 123 -4.67 5.32 -1.92
CA LEU A 123 -6.04 5.68 -2.31
C LEU A 123 -6.04 7.04 -3.00
N VAL A 124 -6.68 7.12 -4.17
CA VAL A 124 -6.78 8.33 -4.98
C VAL A 124 -8.24 8.80 -4.99
N LEU A 125 -8.51 9.97 -4.43
CA LEU A 125 -9.83 10.61 -4.38
C LEU A 125 -9.96 11.66 -5.48
N HIS A 126 -11.10 11.67 -6.17
CA HIS A 126 -11.42 12.72 -7.14
C HIS A 126 -11.30 14.12 -6.52
N LYS A 127 -10.60 15.01 -7.22
CA LYS A 127 -10.37 16.38 -6.77
C LYS A 127 -11.66 17.14 -6.46
N GLU A 128 -12.73 16.91 -7.21
CA GLU A 128 -14.04 17.55 -7.01
C GLU A 128 -14.74 17.09 -5.72
N GLN A 129 -14.28 15.98 -5.13
CA GLN A 129 -14.90 15.37 -3.97
C GLN A 129 -14.05 15.50 -2.70
N ILE A 130 -12.95 16.25 -2.73
CA ILE A 130 -12.12 16.51 -1.55
C ILE A 130 -12.93 17.33 -0.54
N PRO A 131 -13.31 16.75 0.62
CA PRO A 131 -14.06 17.48 1.63
C PRO A 131 -13.13 18.42 2.40
N ALA A 132 -13.67 19.56 2.84
CA ALA A 132 -12.97 20.43 3.78
C ALA A 132 -12.99 19.82 5.18
N ALA A 133 -11.82 19.58 5.77
CA ALA A 133 -11.73 19.18 7.16
C ALA A 133 -12.29 20.28 8.08
N ARG A 134 -13.11 19.89 9.05
CA ARG A 134 -13.74 20.77 10.04
C ARG A 134 -13.62 20.17 11.42
N LEU A 135 -12.95 20.89 12.32
CA LEU A 135 -12.71 20.45 13.68
C LEU A 135 -14.05 20.11 14.38
N GLY A 136 -14.11 18.92 14.99
CA GLY A 136 -15.31 18.42 15.67
C GLY A 136 -16.47 17.99 14.76
N GLN A 137 -16.33 18.07 13.43
CA GLN A 137 -17.36 17.68 12.48
C GLN A 137 -16.90 16.57 11.54
N TYR A 138 -15.77 16.79 10.84
CA TYR A 138 -15.31 15.89 9.79
C TYR A 138 -13.80 16.03 9.58
N GLY A 139 -13.12 14.90 9.40
CA GLY A 139 -11.68 14.86 9.13
C GLY A 139 -10.94 14.05 10.20
N GLN A 140 -10.37 12.92 9.79
CA GLN A 140 -9.46 12.13 10.60
C GLN A 140 -8.03 12.44 10.19
N LEU A 141 -7.17 12.73 11.16
CA LEU A 141 -5.79 13.14 10.90
C LEU A 141 -5.05 12.04 10.12
N GLY A 142 -4.45 12.43 9.00
CA GLY A 142 -3.69 11.52 8.13
C GLY A 142 -4.55 10.57 7.29
N LEU A 143 -5.89 10.72 7.30
CA LEU A 143 -6.83 9.92 6.50
C LEU A 143 -7.75 10.78 5.64
N THR A 144 -8.41 11.79 6.24
CA THR A 144 -9.38 12.67 5.55
C THR A 144 -9.25 14.14 5.95
N SER A 145 -8.09 14.54 6.47
CA SER A 145 -7.83 15.88 7.01
C SER A 145 -7.22 16.84 5.98
N TRP A 146 -7.83 16.98 4.80
CA TRP A 146 -7.35 17.95 3.82
C TRP A 146 -7.72 19.37 4.23
N PHE A 147 -6.74 20.28 4.14
CA PHE A 147 -7.02 21.70 4.06
C PHE A 147 -7.54 21.98 2.66
N ALA A 148 -8.86 21.92 2.46
CA ALA A 148 -9.45 22.15 1.15
C ALA A 148 -9.07 23.56 0.63
N PRO A 149 -8.25 23.68 -0.44
CA PRO A 149 -8.13 24.94 -1.16
C PRO A 149 -9.46 25.23 -1.88
N ALA A 150 -9.72 26.50 -2.19
CA ALA A 150 -10.96 26.89 -2.89
C ALA A 150 -11.13 26.18 -4.25
N ILE A 151 -10.04 25.75 -4.90
CA ILE A 151 -10.03 24.97 -6.14
C ILE A 151 -8.90 23.92 -6.05
N PRO A 152 -9.23 22.63 -5.96
CA PRO A 152 -8.27 21.55 -6.04
C PRO A 152 -7.60 21.47 -7.43
N VAL A 153 -6.27 21.41 -7.46
CA VAL A 153 -5.47 21.40 -8.71
C VAL A 153 -5.33 19.97 -9.26
N SER A 154 -5.34 18.95 -8.39
CA SER A 154 -5.18 17.53 -8.72
C SER A 154 -6.02 16.65 -7.80
N ASP A 155 -6.20 15.39 -8.21
CA ASP A 155 -6.77 14.34 -7.35
C ASP A 155 -5.91 14.18 -6.08
N ALA A 156 -6.54 13.81 -4.96
CA ALA A 156 -5.82 13.61 -3.70
C ALA A 156 -5.28 12.18 -3.64
N ASP A 157 -3.96 12.01 -3.59
CA ASP A 157 -3.25 10.73 -3.58
C ASP A 157 -2.29 10.56 -2.39
N ASP A 158 -2.50 11.36 -1.33
CA ASP A 158 -1.60 11.46 -0.18
C ASP A 158 -1.63 10.23 0.75
N LEU A 159 -2.73 9.46 0.73
CA LEU A 159 -2.94 8.35 1.67
C LEU A 159 -2.37 7.05 1.12
N ALA A 160 -1.29 6.57 1.75
CA ALA A 160 -0.79 5.21 1.58
C ALA A 160 -1.01 4.38 2.85
N VAL A 161 -1.68 3.22 2.71
CA VAL A 161 -1.91 2.26 3.77
C VAL A 161 -1.11 0.99 3.51
N GLY A 162 -0.05 0.78 4.30
CA GLY A 162 0.81 -0.40 4.21
C GLY A 162 0.24 -1.62 4.91
N ARG A 163 0.72 -2.82 4.51
CA ARG A 163 0.35 -4.12 5.11
C ARG A 163 0.42 -4.15 6.64
N THR A 164 1.44 -3.54 7.25
CA THR A 164 1.61 -3.49 8.72
C THR A 164 0.51 -2.70 9.44
N ARG A 165 -0.15 -1.76 8.76
CA ARG A 165 -1.30 -0.99 9.28
C ARG A 165 -2.65 -1.68 9.02
N LEU A 166 -2.68 -2.83 8.34
CA LEU A 166 -3.91 -3.58 8.06
C LEU A 166 -4.25 -4.63 9.14
N LEU A 167 -3.33 -4.88 10.08
CA LEU A 167 -3.43 -5.94 11.09
C LEU A 167 -3.74 -5.42 12.50
N VAL A 168 -4.10 -4.14 12.64
CA VAL A 168 -4.54 -3.49 13.89
C VAL A 168 -5.98 -3.02 13.69
#